data_AF-A0A0N1MV73-F1
#
_entry.id   AF-A0A0N1MV73-F1
#
_cell.length_a   1.000
_cell.length_b   1.000
_cell.length_c   1.000
_cell.angle_alpha   90.00
_cell.angle_beta   90.00
_cell.angle_gamma   90.00
#
_symmetry.space_group_name_H-M   'P 1'
#
loop_
_entity.id
_entity.type
_entity.pdbx_description
1 polymer ?
#
loop_
_entity_poly.entity_id
_entity_poly.type
_entity_poly.pdbx_seq_one_letter_code
_entity_poly.pdbx_strand_id
1 'polypeptide(L)'
;RPGFYPLLTLDPGVAAEVIDTGINMGPAIASRFLQTAINANCAPARLTVDGKVGRATIAAYSACQRSIGAVTFCTRVLGSLDAQQEQRYRRIVQNQPSQAVFLKGWIAHRIGNVDRASCQ
;
A
#
# COMPACT_ATOMS: atom_id res chain seq x y z
N ARG A 1 -9.20 15.27 0.82
CA ARG A 1 -9.46 13.83 1.16
C ARG A 1 -8.47 12.98 0.35
N PRO A 2 -7.88 11.90 0.89
CA PRO A 2 -6.77 11.16 0.26
C PRO A 2 -7.10 10.41 -1.04
N GLY A 3 -8.38 10.28 -1.42
CA GLY A 3 -8.78 9.61 -2.66
C GLY A 3 -8.91 8.08 -2.58
N PHE A 4 -8.79 7.48 -1.38
CA PHE A 4 -8.82 6.02 -1.20
C PHE A 4 -10.22 5.41 -1.29
N TYR A 5 -11.29 6.21 -1.20
CA TYR A 5 -12.67 5.68 -1.14
C TYR A 5 -13.02 4.71 -2.28
N PRO A 6 -12.66 4.95 -3.56
CA PRO A 6 -12.94 3.99 -4.63
C PRO A 6 -12.21 2.64 -4.47
N LEU A 7 -11.10 2.58 -3.72
CA LEU A 7 -10.43 1.30 -3.43
C LEU A 7 -11.27 0.42 -2.51
N LEU A 8 -12.08 0.99 -1.60
CA LEU A 8 -12.93 0.20 -0.71
C LEU A 8 -13.91 -0.68 -1.49
N THR A 9 -14.32 -0.26 -2.67
CA THR A 9 -15.19 -1.03 -3.56
C THR A 9 -14.41 -1.98 -4.45
N LEU A 10 -13.21 -1.60 -4.91
CA LEU A 10 -12.40 -2.42 -5.82
C LEU A 10 -11.64 -3.55 -5.12
N ASP A 11 -11.15 -3.26 -3.92
CA ASP A 11 -10.26 -4.12 -3.14
C ASP A 11 -10.22 -3.66 -1.67
N PRO A 12 -11.15 -4.13 -0.83
CA PRO A 12 -11.22 -3.74 0.58
C PRO A 12 -9.94 -4.04 1.37
N GLY A 13 -9.22 -5.11 1.01
CA GLY A 13 -7.96 -5.49 1.66
C GLY A 13 -6.87 -4.45 1.41
N VAL A 14 -6.62 -4.10 0.15
CA VAL A 14 -5.65 -3.04 -0.19
C VAL A 14 -6.08 -1.68 0.34
N ALA A 15 -7.39 -1.38 0.35
CA ALA A 15 -7.88 -0.14 0.93
C ALA A 15 -7.59 -0.05 2.44
N ALA A 16 -7.83 -1.14 3.19
CA ALA A 16 -7.53 -1.19 4.62
C ALA A 16 -6.05 -0.93 4.91
N GLU A 17 -5.17 -1.57 4.14
CA GLU A 17 -3.71 -1.42 4.28
C GLU A 17 -3.23 0.01 4.03
N VAL A 18 -3.71 0.61 2.94
CA VAL A 18 -3.35 2.00 2.57
C VAL A 18 -3.92 3.01 3.57
N ILE A 19 -5.11 2.75 4.13
CA ILE A 19 -5.71 3.60 5.17
C ILE A 19 -4.91 3.52 6.47
N ASP A 20 -4.58 2.31 6.94
CA ASP A 20 -3.77 2.13 8.15
C ASP A 20 -2.38 2.77 8.00
N THR A 21 -1.71 2.55 6.87
CA THR A 21 -0.46 3.26 6.53
C THR A 21 -0.67 4.78 6.56
N GLY A 22 -1.79 5.27 6.02
CA GLY A 22 -2.12 6.68 5.98
C GLY A 22 -2.31 7.31 7.36
N ILE A 23 -2.83 6.55 8.32
CA ILE A 23 -2.99 6.97 9.73
C ILE A 23 -1.61 7.02 10.41
N ASN A 24 -0.77 6.01 10.21
CA ASN A 24 0.53 5.90 10.89
C ASN A 24 1.63 6.78 10.28
N MET A 25 1.61 7.01 8.96
CA MET A 25 2.69 7.67 8.22
C MET A 25 2.25 8.89 7.43
N GLY A 26 0.95 9.18 7.39
CA GLY A 26 0.37 10.26 6.62
C GLY A 26 -0.07 9.81 5.21
N PRO A 27 -1.17 10.41 4.69
CA PRO A 27 -1.83 9.94 3.46
C PRO A 27 -0.96 10.06 2.21
N ALA A 28 -0.06 11.04 2.16
CA ALA A 28 0.82 11.21 1.01
C ALA A 28 1.89 10.12 0.92
N ILE A 29 2.32 9.52 2.04
CA ILE A 29 3.26 8.39 2.04
C ILE A 29 2.53 7.13 1.58
N ALA A 30 1.37 6.84 2.16
CA ALA A 30 0.54 5.70 1.77
C ALA A 30 0.16 5.74 0.27
N SER A 31 -0.17 6.93 -0.24
CA SER A 31 -0.47 7.13 -1.67
C SER A 31 0.72 6.79 -2.57
N ARG A 32 1.94 7.19 -2.19
CA ARG A 32 3.16 6.86 -2.94
C ARG A 32 3.47 5.37 -2.88
N PHE A 33 3.24 4.73 -1.72
CA PHE A 33 3.43 3.28 -1.60
C PHE A 33 2.49 2.51 -2.52
N LEU A 34 1.22 2.91 -2.60
CA LEU A 34 0.26 2.34 -3.53
C LEU A 34 0.69 2.51 -4.99
N GLN A 35 1.07 3.73 -5.40
CA GLN A 35 1.50 4.00 -6.78
C GLN A 35 2.75 3.19 -7.16
N THR A 36 3.73 3.11 -6.25
CA THR A 36 4.93 2.29 -6.42
C THR A 36 4.58 0.80 -6.50
N ALA A 37 3.71 0.31 -5.62
CA ALA A 37 3.29 -1.09 -5.62
C ALA A 37 2.55 -1.47 -6.92
N ILE A 38 1.67 -0.60 -7.42
CA ILE A 38 0.98 -0.80 -8.69
C ILE A 38 2.01 -0.89 -9.84
N ASN A 39 2.94 0.07 -9.92
CA ASN A 39 3.96 0.09 -10.98
C ASN A 39 4.87 -1.14 -10.94
N ALA A 40 5.27 -1.59 -9.74
CA ALA A 40 6.15 -2.73 -9.56
C ALA A 40 5.48 -4.06 -9.96
N ASN A 41 4.16 -4.16 -9.78
CA ASN A 41 3.43 -5.42 -9.97
C ASN A 41 2.62 -5.46 -11.27
N CYS A 42 2.59 -4.37 -12.04
CA CYS A 42 1.85 -4.28 -13.29
C CYS A 42 2.56 -3.36 -14.29
N ALA A 43 3.29 -3.97 -15.23
CA ALA A 43 4.10 -3.24 -16.21
C ALA A 43 3.34 -2.17 -17.03
N PRO A 44 2.04 -2.34 -17.38
CA PRO A 44 1.28 -1.31 -18.08
C PRO A 44 0.94 -0.05 -17.27
N ALA A 45 0.96 -0.08 -15.93
CA ALA A 45 0.36 0.97 -15.11
C ALA A 45 1.05 2.34 -15.20
N ARG A 46 2.37 2.37 -15.43
CA ARG A 46 3.26 3.55 -15.61
C ARG A 46 2.76 4.84 -14.91
N LEU A 47 2.41 4.75 -13.64
CA LEU A 47 1.91 5.86 -12.84
C LEU A 47 3.07 6.78 -12.43
N THR A 48 2.80 8.09 -12.39
CA THR A 48 3.66 9.02 -11.65
C THR A 48 3.46 8.80 -10.14
N VAL A 49 4.56 8.71 -9.39
CA VAL A 49 4.53 8.55 -7.92
C VAL A 49 4.46 9.92 -7.25
N ASP A 50 3.32 10.61 -7.39
CA ASP A 50 3.11 11.98 -6.91
C ASP A 50 2.49 12.05 -5.49
N GLY A 51 2.05 10.92 -4.95
CA GLY A 51 1.38 10.85 -3.65
C GLY A 51 -0.06 11.36 -3.66
N LYS A 52 -0.71 11.41 -4.84
CA LYS A 52 -2.11 11.78 -5.01
C LYS A 52 -2.88 10.63 -5.65
N VAL A 53 -3.72 9.95 -4.87
CA VAL A 53 -4.62 8.92 -5.42
C VAL A 53 -5.80 9.61 -6.11
N GLY A 54 -5.71 9.71 -7.44
CA GLY A 54 -6.75 10.24 -8.31
C GLY A 54 -7.31 9.19 -9.27
N ARG A 55 -8.12 9.63 -10.25
CA ARG A 55 -8.76 8.75 -11.24
C ARG A 55 -7.75 7.85 -11.97
N ALA A 56 -6.56 8.36 -12.28
CA ALA A 56 -5.51 7.58 -12.95
C ALA A 56 -5.02 6.39 -12.11
N THR A 57 -4.75 6.60 -10.82
CA THR A 57 -4.32 5.52 -9.91
C THR A 57 -5.39 4.44 -9.77
N ILE A 58 -6.66 4.84 -9.61
CA ILE A 58 -7.79 3.91 -9.49
C ILE A 58 -8.01 3.13 -10.80
N ALA A 59 -7.97 3.80 -11.94
CA ALA A 59 -8.12 3.17 -13.25
C ALA A 59 -6.98 2.18 -13.53
N ALA A 60 -5.74 2.54 -13.18
CA ALA A 60 -4.59 1.65 -13.30
C ALA A 60 -4.74 0.41 -12.42
N TYR A 61 -5.12 0.56 -11.15
CA TYR A 61 -5.36 -0.57 -10.25
C TYR A 61 -6.39 -1.55 -10.85
N SER A 62 -7.54 -1.03 -11.28
CA SER A 62 -8.60 -1.83 -11.88
C SER A 62 -8.19 -2.51 -13.20
N ALA A 63 -7.41 -1.83 -14.04
CA ALA A 63 -6.87 -2.40 -15.27
C ALA A 63 -5.88 -3.54 -14.98
N CYS A 64 -5.04 -3.38 -13.97
CA CYS A 64 -4.09 -4.41 -13.55
C CYS A 64 -4.79 -5.62 -12.94
N GLN A 65 -5.85 -5.44 -12.13
CA GLN A 65 -6.69 -6.55 -11.67
C GLN A 65 -7.25 -7.35 -12.86
N ARG A 66 -7.77 -6.68 -13.91
CA ARG A 66 -8.27 -7.35 -15.12
C ARG A 66 -7.18 -8.09 -15.89
N SER A 67 -5.98 -7.53 -15.97
CA SER A 67 -4.87 -8.10 -16.75
C SER A 67 -4.14 -9.24 -16.05
N ILE A 68 -4.04 -9.21 -14.72
CA ILE A 68 -3.21 -10.14 -13.92
C ILE A 68 -4.09 -11.15 -13.16
N GLY A 69 -5.38 -10.85 -12.99
CA GLY A 69 -6.27 -11.54 -12.06
C GLY A 69 -6.36 -10.80 -10.73
N ALA A 70 -7.57 -10.55 -10.24
CA ALA A 70 -7.83 -9.70 -9.08
C ALA A 70 -7.13 -10.21 -7.81
N VAL A 71 -7.32 -11.50 -7.47
CA VAL A 71 -6.69 -12.15 -6.31
C VAL A 71 -5.15 -12.09 -6.37
N THR A 72 -4.58 -12.44 -7.53
CA THR A 72 -3.12 -12.43 -7.72
C THR A 72 -2.56 -11.02 -7.61
N PHE A 73 -3.22 -10.03 -8.21
CA PHE A 73 -2.75 -8.64 -8.17
C PHE A 73 -2.86 -8.04 -6.77
N CYS A 74 -3.99 -8.25 -6.08
CA CYS A 74 -4.19 -7.87 -4.68
C CYS A 74 -3.08 -8.42 -3.77
N THR A 75 -2.82 -9.73 -3.84
CA THR A 75 -1.80 -10.39 -3.01
C THR A 75 -0.41 -9.80 -3.23
N ARG A 76 -0.05 -9.52 -4.50
CA ARG A 76 1.23 -8.90 -4.88
C ARG A 76 1.34 -7.45 -4.39
N VAL A 77 0.29 -6.65 -4.57
CA VAL A 77 0.26 -5.26 -4.12
C VAL A 77 0.38 -5.21 -2.60
N LEU A 78 -0.37 -6.01 -1.86
CA LEU A 78 -0.27 -6.06 -0.41
C LEU A 78 1.14 -6.45 0.06
N GLY A 79 1.78 -7.45 -0.57
CA GLY A 79 3.17 -7.81 -0.23
C GLY A 79 4.17 -6.68 -0.50
N SER A 80 3.93 -5.88 -1.55
CA SER A 80 4.74 -4.70 -1.85
C SER A 80 4.48 -3.54 -0.88
N LEU A 81 3.25 -3.37 -0.39
CA LEU A 81 2.92 -2.39 0.65
C LEU A 81 3.59 -2.75 1.97
N ASP A 82 3.49 -4.01 2.40
CA ASP A 82 4.17 -4.55 3.59
C ASP A 82 5.68 -4.28 3.56
N ALA A 83 6.34 -4.62 2.44
CA ALA A 83 7.78 -4.39 2.30
C ALA A 83 8.16 -2.89 2.38
N GLN A 84 7.35 -2.01 1.79
CA GLN A 84 7.56 -0.57 1.86
C GLN A 84 7.32 -0.01 3.26
N GLN A 85 6.29 -0.51 3.97
CA GLN A 85 6.03 -0.17 5.37
C GLN A 85 7.21 -0.55 6.25
N GLU A 86 7.70 -1.80 6.15
CA GLU A 86 8.82 -2.28 6.95
C GLU A 86 10.09 -1.44 6.71
N GLN A 87 10.42 -1.20 5.43
CA GLN A 87 11.58 -0.38 5.07
C GLN A 87 11.48 1.03 5.69
N ARG A 88 10.28 1.62 5.68
CA ARG A 88 10.04 2.95 6.24
C ARG A 88 10.19 2.97 7.75
N TYR A 89 9.64 1.99 8.48
CA TYR A 89 9.82 1.88 9.93
C TYR A 89 11.29 1.73 10.31
N ARG A 90 12.04 0.88 9.59
CA ARG A 90 13.49 0.74 9.81
C ARG A 90 14.23 2.05 9.57
N ARG A 91 13.86 2.81 8.53
CA ARG A 91 14.47 4.12 8.25
C ARG A 91 14.13 5.17 9.30
N ILE A 92 12.94 5.12 9.91
CA ILE A 92 12.59 5.99 11.05
C ILE A 92 13.56 5.74 12.20
N VAL A 93 13.81 4.47 12.55
CA VAL A 93 14.74 4.12 13.63
C VAL A 93 16.18 4.49 13.30
N GLN A 94 16.62 4.28 12.05
CA GLN A 94 17.97 4.71 11.61
C GLN A 94 18.17 6.22 11.78
N ASN A 95 17.16 7.02 11.44
CA ASN A 95 17.23 8.48 11.56
C ASN A 95 16.99 8.97 13.01
N GLN A 96 16.27 8.19 13.81
CA GLN A 96 15.91 8.54 15.18
C GLN A 96 15.94 7.28 16.07
N PRO A 97 17.13 6.91 16.60
CA PRO A 97 17.30 5.66 17.35
C PRO A 97 16.39 5.49 18.57
N SER A 98 15.93 6.59 19.19
CA SER A 98 14.97 6.55 20.30
C SER A 98 13.64 5.89 19.92
N GLN A 99 13.28 5.86 18.64
CA GLN A 99 12.06 5.21 18.14
C GLN A 99 12.17 3.68 18.08
N ALA A 100 13.36 3.09 18.33
CA ALA A 100 13.56 1.63 18.29
C ALA A 100 12.60 0.87 19.21
N VAL A 101 12.15 1.50 20.30
CA VAL A 101 11.16 0.94 21.24
C VAL A 101 9.84 0.56 20.58
N PHE A 102 9.46 1.22 19.48
CA PHE A 102 8.21 0.96 18.75
C PHE A 102 8.36 -0.08 17.63
N LEU A 103 9.58 -0.34 17.16
CA LEU A 103 9.82 -1.11 15.94
C LEU A 103 9.23 -2.52 16.00
N LYS A 104 9.39 -3.21 17.13
CA LYS A 104 8.83 -4.54 17.34
C LYS A 104 7.29 -4.54 17.17
N GLY A 105 6.62 -3.54 17.75
CA GLY A 105 5.17 -3.40 17.66
C GLY A 105 4.69 -3.05 16.25
N TRP A 106 5.41 -2.16 15.56
CA TRP A 106 5.12 -1.86 14.15
C TRP A 106 5.23 -3.10 13.28
N ILE A 107 6.33 -3.86 13.38
CA ILE A 107 6.50 -5.08 12.59
C ILE A 107 5.41 -6.11 12.90
N ALA A 108 5.08 -6.32 14.18
CA ALA A 108 4.12 -7.34 14.59
C ALA A 108 2.66 -7.03 14.22
N HIS A 109 2.30 -5.75 14.07
CA HIS A 109 0.89 -5.34 13.96
C HIS A 109 0.55 -4.56 12.68
N ARG A 110 1.54 -4.28 11.82
CA ARG A 110 1.38 -3.47 10.60
C ARG A 110 1.96 -4.12 9.35
N ILE A 111 2.66 -5.24 9.51
CA ILE A 111 3.23 -6.01 8.41
C ILE A 111 2.47 -7.34 8.36
N GLY A 112 1.86 -7.65 7.22
CA GLY A 112 1.03 -8.84 7.06
C GLY A 112 -0.27 -8.80 7.90
N ASN A 113 -0.69 -7.62 8.34
CA ASN A 113 -1.90 -7.38 9.14
C ASN A 113 -3.20 -7.53 8.31
N VAL A 114 -3.13 -7.46 6.98
CA VAL A 114 -4.27 -7.73 6.09
C VAL A 114 -4.22 -9.16 5.59
N ASP A 115 -5.23 -9.94 5.98
CA ASP A 115 -5.43 -11.32 5.56
C ASP A 115 -5.56 -11.42 4.03
N ARG A 116 -4.74 -12.27 3.41
CA ARG A 116 -4.77 -12.48 1.96
C ARG A 116 -6.03 -13.18 1.48
N ALA A 117 -6.78 -13.83 2.36
CA ALA A 117 -8.11 -14.35 2.05
C ALA A 117 -9.12 -13.23 1.74
N SER A 118 -8.82 -11.96 2.07
CA SER A 118 -9.65 -10.81 1.68
C SER A 118 -9.52 -10.41 0.21
N CYS A 119 -8.52 -10.94 -0.51
CA CYS A 119 -8.37 -10.72 -1.94
C CYS A 119 -9.41 -11.54 -2.71
N GLN A 120 -10.25 -10.86 -3.50
CA GLN A 120 -11.36 -11.45 -4.27
C GLN A 120 -11.28 -11.03 -5.74
#